data_AF-A0A2W7P695-F1
#
_entry.id   AF-A0A2W7P695-F1
#
_cell.length_a   1.000
_cell.length_b   1.000
_cell.length_c   1.000
_cell.angle_alpha   90.00
_cell.angle_beta   90.00
_cell.angle_gamma   90.00
#
_symmetry.space_group_name_H-M   'P 1'
#
loop_
_entity.id
_entity.type
_entity.pdbx_description
1 polymer ?
#
loop_
_entity_poly.entity_id
_entity_poly.type
_entity_poly.pdbx_seq_one_letter_code
_entity_poly.pdbx_strand_id
1 'polypeptide(L)' 'MATRKRKAEAETPTLTCEHCRYFKPGASHNECRANPPTMVTDLSDGGHMSLFPMVEPSDWCGFFMPRLNS' A
#
# COMPACT_ATOMS: atom_id res chain seq x y z
N MET A 1 2.74 -22.47 43.75
CA MET A 1 2.11 -22.58 42.43
C MET A 1 2.49 -21.34 41.63
N ALA A 2 3.35 -21.47 40.62
CA ALA A 2 3.84 -20.31 39.85
C ALA A 2 2.90 -20.05 38.66
N THR A 3 2.06 -19.03 38.76
CA THR A 3 1.21 -18.53 37.68
C THR A 3 2.08 -17.83 36.64
N ARG A 4 2.27 -18.49 35.49
CA ARG A 4 2.93 -17.87 34.33
C ARG A 4 2.01 -16.78 33.77
N LYS A 5 2.45 -15.52 33.88
CA LYS A 5 1.83 -14.38 33.19
C LYS A 5 1.84 -14.65 31.69
N ARG A 6 0.66 -14.65 31.06
CA ARG A 6 0.53 -14.72 29.59
C ARG A 6 1.24 -13.49 29.00
N LYS A 7 2.24 -13.72 28.15
CA LYS A 7 2.79 -12.66 27.30
C LYS A 7 1.65 -12.18 26.41
N ALA A 8 1.44 -10.87 26.38
CA ALA A 8 0.57 -10.24 25.39
C ALA A 8 1.01 -10.71 24.00
N GLU A 9 0.05 -11.22 23.25
CA GLU A 9 0.22 -11.61 21.85
C GLU A 9 0.79 -10.41 21.10
N ALA A 10 1.99 -10.55 20.56
CA ALA A 10 2.59 -9.50 19.75
C ALA A 10 1.67 -9.29 18.56
N GLU A 11 1.06 -8.12 18.46
CA GLU A 11 0.21 -7.74 17.33
C GLU A 11 1.01 -7.99 16.06
N THR A 12 0.60 -8.99 15.28
CA THR A 12 1.18 -9.24 13.95
C THR A 12 1.07 -7.94 13.17
N PRO A 13 2.18 -7.37 12.66
CA PRO A 13 2.11 -6.15 11.89
C PRO A 13 1.17 -6.41 10.71
N THR A 14 0.13 -5.59 10.59
CA THR A 14 -0.80 -5.63 9.47
C THR A 14 -0.02 -5.33 8.19
N LEU A 15 0.27 -6.38 7.41
CA LEU A 15 1.04 -6.31 6.16
C LEU A 15 0.16 -5.83 5.00
N THR A 16 -0.62 -4.78 5.21
CA THR A 16 -1.55 -4.22 4.22
C THR A 16 -0.93 -3.01 3.51
N CYS A 17 -1.49 -2.66 2.35
CA CYS A 17 -1.07 -1.50 1.57
C CYS A 17 -1.09 -0.21 2.40
N GLU A 18 -2.08 -0.02 3.29
CA GLU A 18 -2.19 1.14 4.18
C GLU A 18 -0.88 1.47 4.92
N HIS A 19 -0.22 0.44 5.46
CA HIS A 19 1.02 0.57 6.23
C HIS A 19 2.29 0.45 5.36
N CYS A 20 2.13 0.24 4.06
CA CYS A 20 3.23 0.13 3.13
C CYS A 20 3.81 1.52 2.81
N ARG A 21 5.13 1.58 2.57
CA ARG A 21 5.87 2.77 2.14
C ARG A 21 5.43 3.28 0.77
N TYR A 22 4.96 2.39 -0.10
CA TYR A 22 4.61 2.69 -1.49
C TYR A 22 3.18 3.16 -1.67
N PHE A 23 2.33 2.97 -0.67
CA PHE A 23 0.94 3.40 -0.73
C PHE A 23 0.85 4.93 -0.63
N LYS A 24 0.14 5.52 -1.59
CA LYS A 24 -0.15 6.94 -1.65
C LYS A 24 -1.67 7.15 -1.75
N PRO A 25 -2.30 7.67 -0.69
CA PRO A 25 -3.69 8.05 -0.79
C PRO A 25 -3.82 9.26 -1.71
N GLY A 26 -4.68 9.16 -2.71
CA GLY A 26 -5.02 10.25 -3.64
C GLY A 26 -6.44 10.76 -3.40
N ALA A 27 -6.79 11.88 -4.02
CA ALA A 27 -8.11 12.49 -3.86
C ALA A 27 -9.23 11.70 -4.56
N SER A 28 -8.92 11.01 -5.66
CA SER A 28 -9.87 10.21 -6.43
C SER A 28 -9.69 8.70 -6.22
N HIS A 29 -8.44 8.25 -6.13
CA HIS A 29 -8.09 6.85 -5.89
C HIS A 29 -6.77 6.75 -5.12
N ASN A 30 -6.57 5.59 -4.50
CA ASN A 30 -5.32 5.24 -3.84
C ASN A 30 -4.36 4.59 -4.83
N GLU A 31 -3.08 4.95 -4.78
CA GLU A 31 -2.07 4.52 -5.75
C GLU A 31 -0.95 3.72 -5.08
N CYS A 32 -0.43 2.71 -5.78
CA CYS A 32 0.80 2.02 -5.42
C CYS A 32 1.99 2.55 -6.24
N ARG A 33 2.98 3.13 -5.57
CA ARG A 33 4.21 3.65 -6.19
C ARG A 33 5.42 2.72 -6.06
N ALA A 34 5.17 1.41 -5.92
CA ALA A 34 6.24 0.41 -5.92
C ALA A 34 6.88 0.29 -7.32
N ASN A 35 6.06 0.43 -8.36
CA ASN A 35 6.48 0.40 -9.76
C ASN A 35 6.30 1.80 -10.40
N PRO A 36 7.04 2.12 -11.48
CA PRO A 36 6.84 3.34 -12.25
C PRO A 36 5.43 3.41 -12.85
N PRO A 37 4.93 4.62 -13.14
CA PRO A 37 3.60 4.79 -13.72
C PRO A 37 3.59 4.27 -15.17
N THR A 38 2.42 3.80 -15.60
CA THR A 38 2.17 3.38 -16.98
C THR A 38 1.63 4.55 -17.78
N MET A 39 2.14 4.73 -19.00
CA MET A 39 1.64 5.74 -19.94
C MET A 39 0.40 5.19 -20.64
N VAL A 40 -0.74 5.81 -20.40
CA VAL A 40 -2.00 5.49 -21.07
C VAL A 40 -2.33 6.63 -22.02
N THR A 41 -2.71 6.26 -23.24
CA THR A 41 -3.13 7.24 -24.25
C THR A 41 -4.64 7.36 -24.18
N ASP A 42 -5.17 8.55 -23.95
CA ASP A 42 -6.59 8.81 -24.04
C ASP A 42 -6.97 8.91 -25.53
N LEU A 43 -7.72 7.91 -25.99
CA LEU A 43 -8.18 7.81 -27.37
C LEU A 43 -9.15 8.95 -27.76
N SER A 44 -9.70 9.68 -26.78
CA SER A 44 -10.69 10.72 -27.00
C SER A 44 -10.04 12.09 -27.27
N ASP A 45 -8.97 12.41 -26.56
CA ASP A 45 -8.32 13.73 -26.58
C ASP A 45 -6.92 13.70 -27.23
N GLY A 46 -6.38 12.51 -27.51
CA GLY A 46 -5.00 12.34 -28.01
C GLY A 46 -3.93 12.66 -26.96
N GLY A 47 -4.33 12.95 -25.73
CA GLY A 47 -3.44 13.20 -24.60
C GLY A 47 -2.80 11.91 -24.07
N HIS A 48 -1.58 12.02 -23.56
CA HIS A 48 -0.94 10.95 -22.79
C HIS A 48 -1.03 11.28 -21.29
N MET A 49 -1.51 10.33 -20.49
CA MET A 49 -1.54 10.44 -19.04
C MET A 49 -0.73 9.31 -18.40
N SER A 50 0.06 9.65 -17.38
CA SER A 50 0.80 8.67 -16.59
C SER A 50 -0.04 8.25 -15.39
N LEU A 51 -0.37 6.96 -15.28
CA LEU A 51 -1.19 6.42 -14.20
C LEU A 51 -0.42 5.39 -13.39
N PHE A 52 -0.48 5.52 -12.06
CA PHE A 52 -0.02 4.49 -11.15
C PHE A 52 -1.10 3.40 -10.95
N PRO A 53 -0.71 2.17 -10.61
CA PRO A 53 -1.67 1.13 -10.24
C PRO A 53 -2.55 1.57 -9.07
N MET A 54 -3.86 1.44 -9.23
CA MET A 54 -4.84 1.67 -8.17
C MET A 54 -4.85 0.48 -7.20
N VAL A 55 -4.86 0.75 -5.90
CA VAL A 55 -4.87 -0.30 -4.84
C VAL A 55 -5.76 0.10 -3.68
N GLU A 56 -6.37 -0.86 -3.01
CA GLU A 56 -7.13 -0.61 -1.78
C GLU A 56 -6.21 -0.62 -0.55
N PRO A 57 -6.58 0.08 0.55
CA PRO A 57 -5.79 0.09 1.78
C PRO A 57 -5.58 -1.30 2.37
N SER A 58 -6.57 -2.18 2.21
CA SER A 58 -6.57 -3.55 2.71
C SER A 58 -5.84 -4.55 1.81
N ASP A 59 -5.37 -4.14 0.63
CA ASP A 59 -4.69 -5.04 -0.31
C ASP A 59 -3.32 -5.48 0.18
N TRP A 60 -2.87 -6.64 -0.32
CA TRP A 60 -1.53 -7.15 -0.12
C TRP A 60 -0.98 -7.75 -1.42
N CYS A 61 0.14 -7.20 -1.90
CA CYS A 61 0.77 -7.59 -3.17
C CYS A 61 2.01 -8.47 -3.00
N GLY A 62 2.36 -8.89 -1.77
CA GLY A 62 3.58 -9.68 -1.49
C GLY A 62 4.89 -8.87 -1.39
N PHE A 63 4.91 -7.63 -1.88
CA PHE A 63 6.07 -6.73 -1.85
C PHE A 63 5.93 -5.61 -0.79
N PHE A 64 5.42 -5.97 0.40
CA PHE A 64 5.25 -5.00 1.48
C PHE A 64 6.61 -4.47 1.96
N MET A 65 6.70 -3.14 2.10
CA MET A 65 7.81 -2.49 2.81
C MET A 65 7.27 -1.54 3.88
N PRO A 66 7.71 -1.66 5.14
CA PRO A 66 7.25 -0.78 6.20
C PRO A 66 7.72 0.66 5.97
N ARG A 67 6.94 1.62 6.48
CA ARG A 67 7.36 3.03 6.54
C ARG A 67 8.50 3.16 7.55
N LEU A 68 9.64 3.68 7.12
CA LEU A 68 10.86 3.72 7.94
C LEU A 68 10.78 4.70 9.11
N ASN A 69 9.86 5.67 9.09
CA ASN A 69 9.53 6.55 10.20
C ASN A 69 8.00 6.70 10.23
N SER A 70 7.36 6.29 11.33
CA SER A 70 5.95 6.59 11.61
C SER A 70 5.84 7.67 12.68
#